data_AF-A0A645FV06-F1
#
_entry.id   AF-A0A645FV06-F1
#
_cell.length_a   1.000
_cell.length_b   1.000
_cell.length_c   1.000
_cell.angle_alpha   90.00
_cell.angle_beta   90.00
_cell.angle_gamma   90.00
#
_symmetry.space_group_name_H-M   'P 1'
#
loop_
_entity.id
_entity.type
_entity.pdbx_description
1 polymer ?
#
loop_
_entity_poly.entity_id
_entity_poly.type
_entity_poly.pdbx_seq_one_letter_code
_entity_poly.pdbx_strand_id
1 'polypeptide(L)'
;MQLVSDLGAGANQSLLTVDARSLKFFLSMDNYHQLVPVIPFLADENFEAFGPVYNQGLSEADYLEMISFMLGEEGPPAIEQSFITLRIETPGPITTFTGGKKISSNVYEFSFPLIDFLLLAEPITFSVQWQ
;
A
#
# COMPACT_ATOMS: atom_id res chain seq x y z
N MET A 1 20.14 1.56 -5.99
CA MET A 1 19.36 2.60 -5.28
C MET A 1 18.51 1.89 -4.24
N GLN A 2 18.71 2.19 -2.96
CA GLN A 2 18.26 1.39 -1.81
C GLN A 2 17.13 2.05 -1.00
N LEU A 3 16.28 2.89 -1.59
CA LEU A 3 15.23 3.64 -0.89
C LEU A 3 14.44 2.84 0.17
N VAL A 4 14.10 1.57 -0.09
CA VAL A 4 13.32 0.74 0.87
C VAL A 4 14.15 -0.03 1.88
N SER A 5 15.33 -0.49 1.47
CA SER A 5 16.30 -1.08 2.40
C SER A 5 16.88 -0.02 3.36
N ASP A 6 17.00 1.23 2.91
CA ASP A 6 17.41 2.38 3.71
C ASP A 6 16.30 2.78 4.70
N LEU A 7 15.04 2.48 4.37
CA LEU A 7 13.86 2.64 5.26
C LEU A 7 13.62 1.43 6.19
N GLY A 8 14.53 0.44 6.21
CA GLY A 8 14.54 -0.61 7.23
C GLY A 8 13.89 -1.95 6.83
N ALA A 9 13.38 -2.12 5.61
CA ALA A 9 12.79 -3.39 5.16
C ALA A 9 13.81 -4.54 4.95
N GLY A 10 15.12 -4.25 5.09
CA GLY A 10 16.21 -5.20 4.90
C GLY A 10 16.62 -5.37 3.43
N ALA A 11 17.76 -6.05 3.21
CA ALA A 11 18.37 -6.17 1.88
C ALA A 11 17.62 -7.11 0.91
N ASN A 12 16.75 -7.99 1.42
CA ASN A 12 15.99 -8.98 0.63
C ASN A 12 14.49 -8.62 0.49
N GLN A 13 14.14 -7.35 0.64
CA GLN A 13 12.75 -6.91 0.52
C GLN A 13 12.20 -7.11 -0.91
N SER A 14 10.89 -7.35 -1.01
CA SER A 14 10.17 -7.55 -2.28
C SER A 14 9.08 -6.51 -2.53
N LEU A 15 8.98 -5.49 -1.67
CA LEU A 15 8.01 -4.40 -1.76
C LEU A 15 8.25 -3.50 -2.97
N LEU A 16 9.52 -3.13 -3.22
CA LEU A 16 9.92 -2.27 -4.32
C LEU A 16 11.08 -2.87 -5.11
N THR A 17 10.89 -3.05 -6.40
CA THR A 17 11.96 -3.37 -7.35
C THR A 17 12.29 -2.12 -8.14
N VAL A 18 13.54 -1.67 -8.11
CA VAL A 18 13.99 -0.47 -8.83
C VAL A 18 15.16 -0.85 -9.75
N ASP A 19 14.97 -0.69 -11.05
CA ASP A 19 16.05 -0.78 -12.04
C ASP A 19 16.46 0.63 -12.50
N ALA A 20 17.34 0.73 -13.49
CA ALA A 20 17.82 2.03 -13.99
C ALA A 20 16.70 2.96 -14.52
N ARG A 21 15.60 2.37 -15.00
CA ARG A 21 14.52 3.04 -15.74
C ARG A 21 13.12 2.61 -15.33
N SER A 22 13.00 1.85 -14.24
CA SER A 22 11.73 1.27 -13.82
C SER A 22 11.64 1.19 -12.31
N LEU A 23 10.42 1.32 -11.81
CA LEU A 23 10.04 1.04 -10.43
C LEU A 23 8.78 0.19 -10.46
N LYS A 24 8.80 -0.91 -9.72
CA LYS A 24 7.65 -1.77 -9.49
C LYS A 24 7.40 -1.88 -8.00
N PHE A 25 6.17 -1.61 -7.59
CA PHE A 25 5.68 -1.87 -6.25
C PHE A 25 4.82 -3.12 -6.25
N PHE A 26 5.00 -3.95 -5.23
CA PHE A 26 4.21 -5.15 -5.02
C PHE A 26 4.05 -5.41 -3.53
N LEU A 27 2.82 -5.30 -3.03
CA LEU A 27 2.45 -5.61 -1.66
C LEU A 27 1.47 -6.78 -1.66
N SER A 28 1.78 -7.81 -0.87
CA SER A 28 0.91 -8.95 -0.59
C SER A 28 1.07 -9.37 0.87
N MET A 29 0.22 -10.28 1.34
CA MET A 29 0.36 -10.85 2.68
C MET A 29 1.73 -11.46 2.94
N ASP A 30 2.36 -12.04 1.91
CA ASP A 30 3.70 -12.66 2.03
C ASP A 30 4.79 -11.66 2.41
N ASN A 31 4.66 -10.40 2.00
CA ASN A 31 5.67 -9.36 2.23
C ASN A 31 5.16 -8.18 3.08
N TYR A 32 3.93 -8.24 3.60
CA TYR A 32 3.34 -7.19 4.44
C TYR A 32 4.21 -6.83 5.65
N HIS A 33 4.80 -7.83 6.31
CA HIS A 33 5.70 -7.64 7.46
C HIS A 33 6.91 -6.72 7.15
N GLN A 34 7.29 -6.59 5.88
CA GLN A 34 8.39 -5.73 5.46
C GLN A 34 8.02 -4.22 5.47
N LEU A 35 6.73 -3.88 5.51
CA LEU A 35 6.26 -2.49 5.63
C LEU A 35 6.35 -1.96 7.06
N VAL A 36 6.24 -2.83 8.06
CA VAL A 36 6.27 -2.47 9.48
C VAL A 36 7.48 -1.60 9.86
N PRO A 37 8.73 -1.92 9.47
CA PRO A 37 9.87 -1.04 9.76
C PRO A 37 9.83 0.30 9.01
N VAL A 38 9.15 0.36 7.85
CA VAL A 38 9.03 1.57 7.03
C VAL A 38 7.93 2.50 7.57
N ILE A 39 6.87 1.92 8.13
CA ILE A 39 5.69 2.61 8.61
C ILE A 39 5.43 2.16 10.07
N PRO A 40 6.08 2.80 11.06
CA PRO A 40 6.12 2.30 12.44
C PRO A 40 4.75 2.16 13.12
N PHE A 41 3.74 2.94 12.72
CA PHE A 41 2.40 2.83 13.31
C PHE A 41 1.73 1.49 12.99
N LEU A 42 2.16 0.77 11.94
CA LEU A 42 1.66 -0.57 11.64
C LEU A 42 2.05 -1.59 12.73
N ALA A 43 3.05 -1.28 13.56
CA ALA A 43 3.47 -2.11 14.70
C ALA A 43 2.68 -1.79 16.00
N ASP A 44 1.82 -0.77 15.98
CA ASP A 44 1.04 -0.40 17.17
C ASP A 44 -0.02 -1.49 17.43
N GLU A 45 -0.04 -2.06 18.64
CA GLU A 45 -1.00 -3.10 19.02
C GLU A 45 -2.46 -2.63 18.84
N ASN A 46 -2.72 -1.32 19.00
CA ASN A 46 -4.05 -0.77 18.76
C ASN A 46 -4.40 -0.74 17.27
N PHE A 47 -3.41 -0.65 16.37
CA PHE A 47 -3.65 -0.70 14.93
C PHE A 47 -3.65 -2.13 14.39
N GLU A 48 -2.85 -3.02 14.99
CA GLU A 48 -2.63 -4.38 14.51
C GLU A 48 -3.94 -5.16 14.34
N ALA A 49 -4.87 -5.01 15.29
CA ALA A 49 -6.20 -5.64 15.26
C ALA A 49 -7.05 -5.23 14.04
N PHE A 50 -6.81 -4.06 13.46
CA PHE A 50 -7.47 -3.57 12.25
C PHE A 50 -6.70 -3.94 10.97
N GLY A 51 -5.45 -4.36 11.09
CA GLY A 51 -4.60 -4.70 9.95
C GLY A 51 -4.96 -6.04 9.30
N PRO A 52 -4.37 -6.34 8.14
CA PRO A 52 -4.69 -7.52 7.35
C PRO A 52 -4.27 -8.84 7.98
N VAL A 53 -3.36 -8.81 8.96
CA VAL A 53 -2.92 -10.02 9.69
C VAL A 53 -4.06 -10.65 10.50
N TYR A 54 -4.86 -9.84 11.21
CA TYR A 54 -5.98 -10.34 12.02
C TYR A 54 -7.25 -10.55 11.20
N ASN A 55 -7.34 -9.91 10.04
CA ASN A 55 -8.55 -9.87 9.22
C ASN A 55 -8.44 -10.74 7.96
N GLN A 56 -7.44 -11.63 7.93
CA GLN A 56 -7.18 -12.47 6.78
C GLN A 56 -8.36 -13.41 6.49
N GLY A 57 -8.88 -13.31 5.26
CA GLY A 57 -9.99 -14.15 4.79
C GLY A 57 -11.38 -13.66 5.20
N LEU A 58 -11.49 -12.53 5.90
CA LEU A 58 -12.77 -11.85 6.08
C LEU A 58 -13.24 -11.24 4.75
N SER A 59 -14.55 -11.23 4.56
CA SER A 59 -15.14 -10.42 3.49
C SER A 59 -15.13 -8.94 3.91
N GLU A 60 -15.20 -8.05 2.92
CA GLU A 60 -15.34 -6.61 3.17
C GLU A 60 -16.55 -6.29 4.05
N ALA A 61 -17.69 -6.95 3.81
CA ALA A 61 -18.90 -6.75 4.59
C ALA A 61 -18.70 -7.16 6.07
N ASP A 62 -18.09 -8.32 6.32
CA ASP A 62 -17.84 -8.80 7.69
C ASP A 62 -16.85 -7.87 8.42
N TYR A 63 -15.84 -7.37 7.71
CA TYR A 63 -14.89 -6.42 8.27
C TYR A 63 -15.57 -5.10 8.65
N LEU A 64 -16.40 -4.54 7.76
CA LEU A 64 -17.12 -3.29 8.04
C LEU A 64 -18.15 -3.46 9.17
N GLU A 65 -18.78 -4.62 9.31
CA GLU A 65 -19.64 -4.92 10.45
C GLU A 65 -18.86 -4.91 11.77
N MET A 66 -17.69 -5.54 11.79
CA MET A 66 -16.78 -5.53 12.95
C MET A 66 -16.33 -4.10 13.29
N ILE A 67 -16.01 -3.28 12.28
CA ILE A 67 -15.65 -1.86 12.47
C ILE A 67 -16.82 -1.07 13.05
N SER A 68 -18.04 -1.27 12.55
CA SER A 68 -19.24 -0.62 13.07
C SER A 68 -19.44 -0.94 14.56
N PHE A 69 -19.19 -2.19 14.96
CA PHE A 69 -19.27 -2.59 16.36
C PHE A 69 -18.20 -1.94 17.24
N MET A 70 -16.97 -1.78 16.74
CA MET A 70 -15.85 -1.24 17.52
C MET A 70 -15.82 0.29 17.58
N LEU A 71 -16.11 0.96 16.46
CA LEU A 71 -15.94 2.40 16.28
C LEU A 71 -17.27 3.15 16.14
N GLY A 72 -18.40 2.44 16.12
CA GLY A 72 -19.73 2.99 15.89
C GLY A 72 -20.07 3.17 14.40
N GLU A 73 -21.28 3.65 14.13
CA GLU A 73 -21.87 3.73 12.78
C GLU A 73 -21.09 4.65 11.81
N GLU A 74 -20.24 5.54 12.32
CA GLU A 74 -19.40 6.44 11.50
C GLU A 74 -18.11 5.78 11.00
N GLY A 75 -17.70 4.65 11.59
CA GLY A 75 -16.47 3.94 11.25
C GLY A 75 -16.44 3.41 9.80
N PRO A 76 -17.43 2.62 9.36
CA PRO A 76 -17.45 2.06 8.02
C PRO A 76 -17.42 3.14 6.92
N PRO A 77 -18.26 4.20 6.96
CA PRO A 77 -18.20 5.28 5.97
C PRO A 77 -16.84 5.98 5.93
N ALA A 78 -16.17 6.14 7.07
CA ALA A 78 -14.85 6.75 7.12
C ALA A 78 -13.79 5.89 6.41
N ILE A 79 -13.86 4.56 6.53
CA ILE A 79 -12.94 3.64 5.84
C ILE A 79 -13.24 3.62 4.34
N GLU A 80 -14.50 3.48 3.95
CA GLU A 80 -14.93 3.44 2.54
C GLU A 80 -14.54 4.71 1.76
N GLN A 81 -14.52 5.86 2.44
CA GLN A 81 -14.14 7.14 1.85
C GLN A 81 -12.64 7.43 1.93
N SER A 82 -11.85 6.56 2.58
CA SER A 82 -10.42 6.73 2.77
C SER A 82 -9.61 6.04 1.67
N PHE A 83 -8.56 6.71 1.21
CA PHE A 83 -7.67 6.23 0.16
C PHE A 83 -6.21 6.41 0.57
N ILE A 84 -5.38 5.41 0.26
CA ILE A 84 -3.93 5.54 0.35
C ILE A 84 -3.43 6.00 -1.02
N THR A 85 -2.67 7.09 -1.05
CA THR A 85 -2.13 7.66 -2.28
C THR A 85 -0.61 7.70 -2.24
N LEU A 86 0.01 7.02 -3.19
CA LEU A 86 1.45 7.00 -3.42
C LEU A 86 1.78 7.89 -4.62
N ARG A 87 2.61 8.91 -4.39
CA ARG A 87 3.11 9.81 -5.44
C ARG A 87 4.59 9.55 -5.66
N ILE A 88 4.96 9.31 -6.92
CA ILE A 88 6.32 8.98 -7.32
C ILE A 88 6.83 10.06 -8.28
N GLU A 89 7.97 10.65 -7.93
CA GLU A 89 8.76 11.51 -8.81
C GLU A 89 9.85 10.67 -9.48
N THR A 90 9.83 10.65 -10.81
CA THR A 90 10.75 9.85 -11.62
C THR A 90 11.95 10.69 -12.11
N PRO A 91 13.15 10.10 -12.19
CA PRO A 91 14.35 10.83 -12.65
C PRO A 91 14.27 11.39 -14.07
N GLY A 92 13.43 10.79 -14.92
CA GLY A 92 13.22 11.19 -16.31
C GLY A 92 11.75 11.14 -16.70
N PRO A 93 11.39 11.57 -17.93
CA PRO A 93 10.00 11.52 -18.39
C PRO A 93 9.43 10.10 -18.37
N ILE A 94 8.23 9.95 -17.79
CA ILE A 94 7.49 8.69 -17.73
C ILE A 94 7.09 8.25 -19.13
N THR A 95 7.47 7.03 -19.48
CA THR A 95 7.18 6.38 -20.77
C THR A 95 6.01 5.41 -20.68
N THR A 96 5.91 4.65 -19.58
CA THR A 96 4.88 3.62 -19.39
C THR A 96 4.56 3.49 -17.91
N PHE A 97 3.30 3.18 -17.56
CA PHE A 97 2.88 2.94 -16.19
C PHE A 97 1.67 1.99 -16.15
N THR A 98 1.44 1.34 -15.00
CA THR A 98 0.28 0.49 -14.72
C THR A 98 -0.25 0.74 -13.32
N GLY A 99 -1.56 0.57 -13.13
CA GLY A 99 -2.22 0.64 -11.80
C GLY A 99 -2.66 2.04 -11.37
N GLY A 100 -2.06 3.11 -11.89
CA GLY A 100 -2.36 4.49 -11.51
C GLY A 100 -2.42 5.44 -12.69
N LYS A 101 -2.08 6.71 -12.47
CA LYS A 101 -2.18 7.78 -13.47
C LYS A 101 -0.93 8.66 -13.49
N LYS A 102 -0.59 9.14 -14.68
CA LYS A 102 0.44 10.16 -14.89
C LYS A 102 -0.13 11.55 -14.62
N ILE A 103 0.45 12.27 -13.66
CA ILE A 103 0.04 13.63 -13.28
C ILE A 103 0.80 14.68 -14.10
N SER A 104 2.08 14.43 -14.39
CA SER A 104 2.93 15.30 -15.21
C SER A 104 3.98 14.48 -15.96
N SER A 105 4.91 15.12 -16.68
CA SER A 105 5.97 14.40 -17.42
C SER A 105 6.73 13.40 -16.54
N ASN A 106 6.98 13.74 -15.27
CA ASN A 106 7.82 12.98 -14.35
C ASN A 106 7.11 12.56 -13.06
N VAL A 107 5.83 12.92 -12.89
CA VAL A 107 5.05 12.60 -11.67
C VAL A 107 3.98 11.56 -11.99
N TYR A 108 4.00 10.47 -11.24
CA TYR A 108 3.01 9.41 -11.27
C TYR A 108 2.29 9.30 -9.92
N GLU A 109 1.00 9.00 -9.93
CA GLU A 109 0.17 8.83 -8.75
C GLU A 109 -0.59 7.51 -8.83
N PHE A 110 -0.47 6.71 -7.77
CA PHE A 110 -1.23 5.49 -7.55
C PHE A 110 -2.08 5.68 -6.31
N SER A 111 -3.38 5.42 -6.42
CA SER A 111 -4.34 5.58 -5.32
C SER A 111 -5.22 4.36 -5.26
N PHE A 112 -5.43 3.83 -4.07
CA PHE A 112 -6.26 2.66 -3.83
C PHE A 112 -7.04 2.81 -2.51
N PRO A 113 -8.23 2.21 -2.39
CA PRO A 113 -9.04 2.24 -1.16
C PRO A 113 -8.26 1.76 0.07
N LEU A 114 -8.51 2.38 1.21
CA LEU A 114 -7.91 1.95 2.48
C LEU A 114 -8.34 0.50 2.83
N ILE A 115 -9.58 0.13 2.52
CA ILE A 115 -10.12 -1.21 2.79
C ILE A 115 -9.31 -2.32 2.10
N ASP A 116 -8.83 -2.09 0.87
CA ASP A 116 -8.01 -3.05 0.14
C ASP A 116 -6.70 -3.34 0.87
N PHE A 117 -6.13 -2.37 1.59
CA PHE A 117 -4.94 -2.56 2.41
C PHE A 117 -5.22 -3.22 3.75
N LEU A 118 -6.35 -2.88 4.37
CA LEU A 118 -6.76 -3.44 5.66
C LEU A 118 -7.14 -4.92 5.54
N LEU A 119 -7.65 -5.35 4.39
CA LEU A 119 -7.93 -6.76 4.11
C LEU A 119 -6.77 -7.47 3.42
N LEU A 120 -6.10 -6.77 2.50
CA LEU A 120 -5.04 -7.29 1.64
C LEU A 120 -5.38 -8.64 1.00
N ALA A 121 -6.64 -8.80 0.59
CA ALA A 121 -7.16 -10.02 -0.03
C ALA A 121 -6.53 -10.28 -1.40
N GLU A 122 -6.23 -9.20 -2.13
CA GLU A 122 -5.50 -9.23 -3.41
C GLU A 122 -4.21 -8.40 -3.32
N PRO A 123 -3.15 -8.78 -4.08
CA PRO A 123 -1.92 -8.00 -4.08
C PRO A 123 -2.10 -6.59 -4.66
N ILE A 124 -1.59 -5.59 -3.96
CA ILE A 124 -1.58 -4.20 -4.41
C ILE A 124 -0.29 -3.98 -5.20
N THR A 125 -0.42 -3.64 -6.49
CA THR A 125 0.74 -3.49 -7.37
C THR A 125 0.61 -2.33 -8.35
N PHE A 126 1.75 -1.69 -8.61
CA PHE A 126 1.88 -0.75 -9.72
C PHE A 126 3.28 -0.84 -10.32
N SER A 127 3.42 -0.32 -11.54
CA SER A 127 4.73 -0.13 -12.15
C SER A 127 4.80 1.19 -12.90
N VAL A 128 6.00 1.78 -12.95
CA VAL A 128 6.28 3.00 -13.70
C VAL A 128 7.66 2.88 -14.35
N GLN A 129 7.77 3.33 -15.59
CA GLN A 129 8.99 3.36 -16.37
C GLN A 129 9.28 4.77 -16.89
N TRP A 130 10.55 5.12 -17.00
CA TRP A 130 11.02 6.42 -17.47
C TRP A 130 12.20 6.31 -18.44
N GLN A 131 12.52 7.42 -19.11
CA GLN A 131 13.66 7.53 -20.06
C GLN A 131 15.02 7.55 -19.36
#